data_AF-A0A653D9B3-F1
#
_entry.id   AF-A0A653D9B3-F1
#
_cell.length_a   1.000
_cell.length_b   1.000
_cell.length_c   1.000
_cell.angle_alpha   90.00
_cell.angle_beta   90.00
_cell.angle_gamma   90.00
#
_symmetry.space_group_name_H-M   'P 1'
#
loop_
_entity.id
_entity.type
_entity.pdbx_description
1 polymer ?
#
loop_
_entity_poly.entity_id
_entity_poly.type
_entity_poly.pdbx_seq_one_letter_code
_entity_poly.pdbx_strand_id
1 'polypeptide(L)'
;MSMKPILSLLMCSFSICSAFQWPIPGITLCHRSHPDFDKCLAENVPKGVAVLRHGLKEIGFPEVDPVKTPPFKLNLTGNRNLEYSIAYTNTYFSGCSYMTMPEINIQCIVKCEKYQKNSKTYIKLTNYTADVNPENVVYYFENIVPGNPEVSAQVLKTLNNDPLLVWNEEKSGLNA
;
A
#
# COMPACT_ATOMS: atom_id res chain seq x y z
N MET A 1 27.61 -30.37 60.36
CA MET A 1 28.74 -30.03 59.47
C MET A 1 28.42 -30.62 58.11
N SER A 2 28.24 -29.92 56.99
CA SER A 2 28.31 -28.50 56.66
C SER A 2 27.38 -28.26 55.46
N MET A 3 26.70 -27.12 55.54
CA MET A 3 25.96 -26.37 54.54
C MET A 3 26.88 -25.92 53.38
N LYS A 4 26.38 -25.88 52.13
CA LYS A 4 26.35 -24.67 51.26
C LYS A 4 25.71 -24.93 49.87
N PRO A 5 25.20 -23.87 49.22
CA PRO A 5 24.04 -23.90 48.33
C PRO A 5 24.40 -23.70 46.85
N ILE A 6 23.65 -24.31 45.95
CA ILE A 6 23.60 -23.94 44.52
C ILE A 6 22.16 -23.53 44.20
N LEU A 7 21.75 -22.45 44.85
CA LEU A 7 20.46 -21.79 44.66
C LEU A 7 20.76 -20.32 44.31
N SER A 8 21.33 -20.05 43.13
CA SER A 8 21.54 -18.65 42.71
C SER A 8 21.82 -18.45 41.20
N LEU A 9 21.37 -19.31 40.30
CA LEU A 9 21.50 -19.06 38.85
C LEU A 9 20.25 -19.41 38.05
N LEU A 10 19.08 -19.19 38.65
CA LEU A 10 17.75 -19.35 38.02
C LEU A 10 16.95 -18.04 38.01
N MET A 11 17.64 -16.91 38.09
CA MET A 11 17.08 -15.58 37.83
C MET A 11 17.89 -14.91 36.74
N CYS A 12 17.19 -14.33 35.76
CA CYS A 12 17.70 -13.52 34.65
C CYS A 12 18.15 -14.24 33.36
N SER A 13 17.42 -15.26 32.92
CA SER A 13 16.96 -15.20 31.53
C SER A 13 15.54 -14.66 31.56
N PHE A 14 15.45 -13.32 31.68
CA PHE A 14 14.36 -12.60 31.06
C PHE A 14 14.40 -13.01 29.59
N SER A 15 13.65 -14.05 29.24
CA SER A 15 13.14 -14.22 27.90
C SER A 15 12.38 -12.93 27.64
N ILE A 16 13.06 -11.95 27.04
CA ILE A 16 12.41 -10.90 26.30
C ILE A 16 11.77 -11.66 25.15
N CYS A 17 10.62 -12.25 25.43
CA CYS A 17 9.66 -12.60 24.42
C CYS A 17 9.28 -11.25 23.86
N SER A 18 9.97 -10.80 22.82
CA SER A 18 9.51 -9.75 21.94
C SER A 18 8.26 -10.30 21.25
N ALA A 19 7.20 -10.50 22.03
CA ALA A 19 5.88 -10.67 21.50
C ALA A 19 5.60 -9.34 20.83
N PHE A 20 5.61 -9.34 19.50
CA PHE A 20 5.12 -8.25 18.67
C PHE A 20 3.91 -7.62 19.38
N GLN A 21 4.09 -6.42 19.91
CA GLN A 21 3.07 -5.75 20.71
C GLN A 21 1.93 -5.43 19.73
N TRP A 22 0.88 -6.24 19.78
CA TRP A 22 -0.34 -6.01 19.02
C TRP A 22 -1.34 -5.31 19.94
N PRO A 23 -1.93 -4.17 19.54
CA PRO A 23 -1.77 -3.47 18.27
C PRO A 23 -0.42 -2.74 18.14
N ILE A 24 0.00 -2.55 16.88
CA ILE A 24 1.17 -1.73 16.52
C ILE A 24 1.02 -0.34 17.19
N PRO A 25 2.07 0.18 17.85
CA PRO A 25 2.03 1.51 18.45
C PRO A 25 1.58 2.57 17.42
N GLY A 26 0.59 3.38 17.79
CA GLY A 26 0.01 4.40 16.90
C GLY A 26 -1.16 3.94 16.04
N ILE A 27 -1.55 2.65 16.08
CA ILE A 27 -2.77 2.16 15.42
C ILE A 27 -3.88 1.94 16.45
N THR A 28 -4.98 2.67 16.28
CA THR A 28 -6.22 2.47 17.05
C THR A 28 -7.09 1.40 16.39
N LEU A 29 -7.47 0.37 17.15
CA LEU A 29 -8.31 -0.73 16.66
C LEU A 29 -9.80 -0.38 16.75
N CYS A 30 -10.56 -0.79 15.75
CA CYS A 30 -12.03 -0.68 15.73
C CYS A 30 -12.67 -2.06 15.95
N HIS A 31 -13.61 -2.13 16.88
CA HIS A 31 -14.33 -3.38 17.16
C HIS A 31 -15.46 -3.59 16.14
N ARG A 32 -15.45 -4.72 15.42
CA ARG A 32 -16.35 -4.98 14.28
C ARG A 32 -17.85 -4.97 14.65
N SER A 33 -18.20 -5.32 15.87
CA SER A 33 -19.59 -5.34 16.33
C SER A 33 -20.03 -4.04 17.01
N HIS A 34 -19.16 -3.02 17.09
CA HIS A 34 -19.53 -1.75 17.70
C HIS A 34 -20.53 -1.01 16.80
N PRO A 35 -21.58 -0.37 17.34
CA PRO A 35 -22.57 0.35 16.53
C PRO A 35 -21.94 1.40 15.60
N ASP A 36 -20.92 2.11 16.08
CA ASP A 36 -20.19 3.13 15.32
C ASP A 36 -18.96 2.60 14.56
N PHE A 37 -18.97 1.34 14.12
CA PHE A 37 -17.82 0.73 13.44
C PHE A 37 -17.32 1.56 12.26
N ASP A 38 -18.23 2.02 11.40
CA ASP A 38 -17.88 2.78 10.20
C ASP A 38 -17.24 4.14 10.53
N LYS A 39 -17.77 4.82 11.56
CA LYS A 39 -17.18 6.07 12.05
C LYS A 39 -15.79 5.85 12.64
N CYS A 40 -15.61 4.78 13.42
CA CYS A 40 -14.30 4.44 13.96
C CYS A 40 -13.28 4.17 12.84
N LEU A 41 -13.68 3.45 11.79
CA LEU A 41 -12.81 3.18 10.65
C LEU A 41 -12.45 4.48 9.92
N ALA A 42 -13.43 5.32 9.61
CA ALA A 42 -13.20 6.59 8.92
C ALA A 42 -12.19 7.49 9.67
N GLU A 43 -12.23 7.50 11.00
CA GLU A 43 -11.33 8.30 11.82
C GLU A 43 -9.93 7.69 12.01
N ASN A 44 -9.80 6.35 12.01
CA ASN A 44 -8.57 5.66 12.43
C ASN A 44 -7.81 4.98 11.30
N VAL A 45 -8.46 4.63 10.18
CA VAL A 45 -7.78 4.06 9.00
C VAL A 45 -6.74 5.03 8.43
N PRO A 46 -7.01 6.33 8.22
CA PRO A 46 -6.00 7.27 7.71
C PRO A 46 -4.77 7.38 8.63
N LYS A 47 -5.00 7.36 9.96
CA LYS A 47 -3.92 7.38 10.96
C LYS A 47 -3.08 6.09 10.89
N GLY A 48 -3.75 4.94 10.75
CA GLY A 48 -3.09 3.66 10.57
C GLY A 48 -2.23 3.61 9.30
N VAL A 49 -2.74 4.10 8.18
CA VAL A 49 -1.99 4.20 6.91
C VAL A 49 -0.73 5.05 7.08
N ALA A 50 -0.81 6.18 7.79
CA ALA A 50 0.35 7.03 8.06
C ALA A 50 1.45 6.32 8.87
N VAL A 51 1.07 5.45 9.82
CA VAL A 51 2.02 4.61 10.58
C VAL A 51 2.63 3.53 9.68
N LEU A 52 1.82 2.94 8.79
CA LEU A 52 2.22 1.84 7.92
C LEU A 52 2.98 2.27 6.66
N ARG A 53 3.13 3.57 6.40
CA ARG A 53 3.76 4.10 5.16
C ARG A 53 5.14 3.49 4.88
N HIS A 54 5.94 3.27 5.91
CA HIS A 54 7.31 2.72 5.83
C HIS A 54 7.38 1.20 5.89
N GLY A 55 6.23 0.53 5.82
CA GLY A 55 6.14 -0.92 5.95
C GLY A 55 6.41 -1.42 7.37
N LEU A 56 6.34 -2.75 7.54
CA LEU A 56 6.67 -3.45 8.79
C LEU A 56 7.60 -4.62 8.47
N LYS A 57 8.91 -4.36 8.51
CA LYS A 57 9.95 -5.33 8.16
C LYS A 57 9.84 -6.63 8.95
N GLU A 58 9.47 -6.56 10.22
CA GLU A 58 9.36 -7.72 11.12
C GLU A 58 8.35 -8.78 10.65
N ILE A 59 7.30 -8.34 9.96
CA ILE A 59 6.24 -9.23 9.45
C ILE A 59 6.23 -9.29 7.92
N GLY A 60 7.25 -8.75 7.26
CA GLY A 60 7.36 -8.72 5.80
C GLY A 60 6.30 -7.85 5.12
N PHE A 61 5.70 -6.90 5.84
CA PHE A 61 4.77 -5.95 5.24
C PHE A 61 5.59 -4.90 4.47
N PRO A 62 5.36 -4.72 3.15
CA PRO A 62 6.18 -3.86 2.31
C PRO A 62 5.97 -2.37 2.64
N GLU A 63 6.88 -1.54 2.14
CA GLU A 63 6.70 -0.08 2.12
C GLU A 63 5.46 0.27 1.27
N VAL A 64 4.59 1.10 1.84
CA VAL A 64 3.33 1.55 1.22
C VAL A 64 3.52 2.92 0.56
N ASP A 65 4.53 3.69 0.98
CA ASP A 65 4.88 4.95 0.34
C ASP A 65 6.38 5.23 0.54
N PRO A 66 7.22 5.09 -0.51
CA PRO A 66 6.83 4.82 -1.90
C PRO A 66 6.44 3.36 -2.18
N VAL A 67 5.40 3.13 -2.99
CA VAL A 67 5.06 1.80 -3.51
C VAL A 67 6.00 1.44 -4.64
N LYS A 68 6.73 0.34 -4.50
CA LYS A 68 7.50 -0.25 -5.60
C LYS A 68 6.59 -1.11 -6.47
N THR A 69 6.45 -0.77 -7.75
CA THR A 69 5.65 -1.58 -8.69
C THR A 69 6.51 -2.61 -9.41
N PRO A 70 5.96 -3.80 -9.68
CA PRO A 70 6.62 -4.76 -10.57
C PRO A 70 6.76 -4.16 -11.99
N PRO A 71 7.73 -4.60 -12.79
CA PRO A 71 7.87 -4.12 -14.17
C PRO A 71 6.59 -4.37 -14.97
N PHE A 72 6.12 -3.36 -15.69
CA PHE A 72 4.93 -3.46 -16.54
C PHE A 72 5.15 -2.74 -17.88
N LYS A 73 4.36 -3.12 -18.88
CA LYS A 73 4.37 -2.49 -20.20
C LYS A 73 3.01 -1.88 -20.47
N LEU A 74 3.01 -0.59 -20.83
CA LEU A 74 1.82 0.11 -21.32
C LEU A 74 1.88 0.13 -22.84
N ASN A 75 0.85 -0.40 -23.50
CA ASN A 75 0.72 -0.34 -24.95
C ASN A 75 -0.39 0.66 -25.28
N LEU A 76 -0.02 1.77 -25.91
CA LEU A 76 -0.94 2.83 -26.29
C LEU A 76 -1.18 2.75 -27.79
N THR A 77 -2.43 2.47 -28.17
CA THR A 77 -2.87 2.45 -29.56
C THR A 77 -3.57 3.75 -29.88
N GLY A 78 -2.92 4.63 -30.64
CA GLY A 78 -3.53 5.88 -31.10
C GLY A 78 -4.44 5.67 -32.31
N ASN A 79 -5.48 6.49 -32.45
CA ASN A 79 -6.40 6.54 -33.60
C ASN A 79 -5.73 6.80 -34.98
N ARG A 80 -4.40 6.97 -35.04
CA ARG A 80 -3.64 7.28 -36.27
C ARG A 80 -2.64 6.18 -36.68
N ASN A 81 -2.91 4.92 -36.35
CA ASN A 81 -2.01 3.78 -36.63
C ASN A 81 -0.61 3.91 -36.00
N LEU A 82 -0.51 4.62 -34.89
CA LEU A 82 0.72 4.74 -34.10
C LEU A 82 0.56 3.86 -32.86
N GLU A 83 1.44 2.87 -32.73
CA GLU A 83 1.53 1.98 -31.58
C GLU A 83 2.76 2.38 -30.75
N TYR A 84 2.54 2.77 -29.50
CA TYR A 84 3.61 3.10 -28.56
C TYR A 84 3.65 2.04 -27.45
N SER A 85 4.81 1.45 -27.19
CA SER A 85 5.03 0.56 -26.06
C SER A 85 6.01 1.20 -25.08
N ILE A 86 5.54 1.48 -23.86
CA ILE A 86 6.34 2.06 -22.78
C ILE A 86 6.60 0.97 -21.75
N ALA A 87 7.88 0.67 -21.50
CA ALA A 87 8.29 -0.29 -20.49
C ALA A 87 8.71 0.44 -19.21
N TYR A 88 7.97 0.19 -18.13
CA TYR A 88 8.25 0.72 -16.80
C TYR A 88 9.11 -0.27 -16.02
N THR A 89 10.28 0.15 -15.57
CA THR A 89 11.18 -0.65 -14.74
C THR A 89 11.66 0.18 -13.56
N ASN A 90 11.79 -0.45 -12.38
CA ASN A 90 12.19 0.22 -11.14
C ASN A 90 11.33 1.46 -10.81
N THR A 91 10.03 1.37 -11.05
CA THR A 91 9.08 2.46 -10.81
C THR A 91 8.66 2.49 -9.35
N TYR A 92 8.61 3.71 -8.80
CA TYR A 92 8.18 4.00 -7.43
C TYR A 92 7.05 5.03 -7.48
N PHE A 93 5.90 4.68 -6.93
CA PHE A 93 4.78 5.60 -6.75
C PHE A 93 4.85 6.19 -5.35
N SER A 94 5.14 7.49 -5.27
CA SER A 94 5.21 8.22 -4.00
C SER A 94 3.94 9.05 -3.80
N GLY A 95 3.54 9.22 -2.56
CA GLY A 95 2.41 10.08 -2.18
C GLY A 95 1.07 9.41 -1.99
N CYS A 96 0.99 8.09 -2.17
CA CYS A 96 -0.21 7.32 -1.88
C CYS A 96 -0.66 7.43 -0.41
N SER A 97 0.24 7.72 0.54
CA SER A 97 -0.10 7.85 1.96
C SER A 97 -0.65 9.22 2.37
N TYR A 98 -0.51 10.24 1.52
CA TYR A 98 -0.95 11.62 1.77
C TYR A 98 -1.77 12.24 0.62
N MET A 99 -2.07 11.47 -0.42
CA MET A 99 -2.90 11.91 -1.54
C MET A 99 -4.36 12.05 -1.10
N THR A 100 -4.92 13.22 -1.40
CA THR A 100 -6.37 13.43 -1.31
C THR A 100 -6.94 13.35 -2.71
N MET A 101 -7.78 12.34 -2.97
CA MET A 101 -8.56 12.23 -4.20
C MET A 101 -10.00 12.64 -3.88
N PRO A 102 -10.38 13.91 -4.09
CA PRO A 102 -11.78 14.30 -3.94
C PRO A 102 -12.63 13.54 -4.96
N GLU A 103 -13.84 13.14 -4.58
CA GLU A 103 -14.83 12.55 -5.50
C GLU A 103 -14.35 11.25 -6.19
N ILE A 104 -13.77 10.35 -5.40
CA ILE A 104 -13.41 9.00 -5.86
C ILE A 104 -14.32 7.93 -5.23
N ASN A 105 -14.81 7.02 -6.06
CA ASN A 105 -15.44 5.79 -5.58
C ASN A 105 -14.41 4.64 -5.64
N ILE A 106 -14.07 4.08 -4.47
CA ILE A 106 -13.15 2.94 -4.37
C ILE A 106 -13.89 1.76 -3.76
N GLN A 107 -13.98 0.66 -4.50
CA GLN A 107 -14.40 -0.63 -3.98
C GLN A 107 -13.18 -1.55 -3.87
N CYS A 108 -12.73 -1.79 -2.63
CA CYS A 108 -11.66 -2.74 -2.35
C CYS A 108 -12.26 -4.01 -1.73
N ILE A 109 -12.08 -5.15 -2.40
CA ILE A 109 -12.47 -6.46 -1.89
C ILE A 109 -11.20 -7.21 -1.53
N VAL A 110 -11.05 -7.50 -0.24
CA VAL A 110 -9.89 -8.21 0.28
C VAL A 110 -10.29 -9.61 0.72
N LYS A 111 -9.69 -10.63 0.11
CA LYS A 111 -9.85 -12.03 0.54
C LYS A 111 -8.78 -12.37 1.56
N CYS A 112 -9.23 -12.88 2.69
CA CYS A 112 -8.43 -13.16 3.86
C CYS A 112 -8.70 -14.56 4.38
N GLU A 113 -7.64 -15.27 4.76
CA GLU A 113 -7.71 -16.56 5.43
C GLU A 113 -7.08 -16.48 6.82
N LYS A 114 -7.64 -17.22 7.78
CA LYS A 114 -6.99 -17.37 9.09
C LYS A 114 -5.90 -18.41 8.98
N TYR A 115 -4.73 -18.15 9.55
CA TYR A 115 -3.69 -19.16 9.69
C TYR A 115 -3.10 -19.14 11.11
N GLN A 116 -2.65 -20.30 11.57
CA GLN A 116 -2.01 -20.46 12.87
C GLN A 116 -0.49 -20.51 12.71
N LYS A 117 0.23 -19.76 13.53
CA LYS A 117 1.69 -19.85 13.64
C LYS A 117 2.09 -19.62 15.09
N ASN A 118 2.89 -20.51 15.68
CA ASN A 118 3.33 -20.41 17.08
C ASN A 118 2.16 -20.21 18.06
N SER A 119 1.07 -20.95 17.89
CA SER A 119 -0.16 -20.87 18.70
C SER A 119 -0.87 -19.51 18.69
N LYS A 120 -0.53 -18.63 17.73
CA LYS A 120 -1.22 -17.36 17.48
C LYS A 120 -1.94 -17.41 16.14
N THR A 121 -3.13 -16.84 16.12
CA THR A 121 -3.95 -16.72 14.91
C THR A 121 -3.61 -15.42 14.20
N TYR A 122 -3.37 -15.52 12.91
CA TYR A 122 -3.06 -14.41 12.02
C TYR A 122 -4.07 -14.38 10.87
N ILE A 123 -4.17 -13.23 10.22
CA ILE A 123 -4.90 -13.07 8.97
C ILE A 123 -3.87 -13.05 7.84
N LYS A 124 -4.03 -13.94 6.88
CA LYS A 124 -3.28 -13.97 5.63
C LYS A 124 -4.14 -13.35 4.54
N LEU A 125 -3.64 -12.29 3.91
CA LEU A 125 -4.18 -11.78 2.66
C LEU A 125 -3.93 -12.83 1.56
N THR A 126 -4.98 -13.31 0.90
CA THR A 126 -4.84 -14.30 -0.18
C THR A 126 -5.07 -13.72 -1.55
N ASN A 127 -5.91 -12.68 -1.65
CA ASN A 127 -6.18 -11.97 -2.89
C ASN A 127 -6.78 -10.60 -2.55
N TYR A 128 -6.63 -9.63 -3.45
CA TYR A 128 -7.35 -8.36 -3.33
C TYR A 128 -7.73 -7.83 -4.70
N THR A 129 -8.89 -7.19 -4.80
CA THR A 129 -9.31 -6.44 -5.98
C THR A 129 -9.64 -5.02 -5.58
N ALA A 130 -9.16 -4.05 -6.34
CA ALA A 130 -9.47 -2.64 -6.15
C ALA A 130 -10.08 -2.10 -7.43
N ASP A 131 -11.38 -1.80 -7.39
CA ASP A 131 -12.04 -1.04 -8.43
C ASP A 131 -12.09 0.43 -8.02
N VAL A 132 -11.40 1.26 -8.78
CA VAL A 132 -11.17 2.67 -8.47
C VAL A 132 -11.71 3.49 -9.63
N ASN A 133 -12.80 4.22 -9.35
CA ASN A 133 -13.56 4.98 -10.33
C ASN A 133 -13.61 6.45 -9.88
N PRO A 134 -12.61 7.27 -10.27
CA PRO A 134 -12.63 8.70 -10.04
C PRO A 134 -13.56 9.40 -11.03
N GLU A 135 -14.18 10.50 -10.61
CA GLU A 135 -14.93 11.38 -11.52
C GLU A 135 -14.00 12.17 -12.46
N ASN A 136 -12.79 12.50 -11.99
CA ASN A 136 -11.77 13.21 -12.76
C ASN A 136 -10.35 12.80 -12.32
N VAL A 137 -9.38 12.90 -13.24
CA VAL A 137 -7.95 12.65 -12.99
C VAL A 137 -7.13 13.78 -13.62
N VAL A 138 -6.11 14.25 -12.89
CA VAL A 138 -5.14 15.23 -13.40
C VAL A 138 -3.76 14.64 -13.28
N TYR A 139 -3.10 14.44 -14.42
CA TYR A 139 -1.74 13.94 -14.49
C TYR A 139 -0.76 15.09 -14.34
N TYR A 140 0.18 14.95 -13.40
CA TYR A 140 1.29 15.86 -13.21
C TYR A 140 2.60 15.09 -13.29
N PHE A 141 3.38 15.38 -14.33
CA PHE A 141 4.69 14.78 -14.52
C PHE A 141 5.69 15.86 -14.92
N GLU A 142 6.82 15.90 -14.23
CA GLU A 142 7.96 16.71 -14.61
C GLU A 142 8.90 15.89 -15.49
N ASN A 143 9.44 16.51 -16.55
CA ASN A 143 10.54 15.95 -17.34
C ASN A 143 10.28 14.51 -17.88
N ILE A 144 9.05 14.23 -18.35
CA ILE A 144 8.65 12.93 -18.93
C ILE A 144 9.65 12.44 -19.99
N VAL A 145 10.17 13.37 -20.79
CA VAL A 145 11.24 13.11 -21.76
C VAL A 145 12.48 13.91 -21.34
N PRO A 146 13.47 13.25 -20.69
CA PRO A 146 14.66 13.91 -20.19
C PRO A 146 15.37 14.75 -21.25
N GLY A 147 15.62 16.02 -20.92
CA GLY A 147 16.31 16.96 -21.81
C GLY A 147 15.45 17.46 -22.99
N ASN A 148 14.17 17.09 -23.05
CA ASN A 148 13.24 17.59 -24.07
C ASN A 148 11.96 18.15 -23.42
N PRO A 149 11.98 19.41 -22.97
CA PRO A 149 10.84 20.02 -22.27
C PRO A 149 9.62 20.20 -23.17
N GLU A 150 9.81 20.44 -24.47
CA GLU A 150 8.73 20.63 -25.45
C GLU A 150 7.95 19.33 -25.67
N VAL A 151 8.65 18.21 -25.88
CA VAL A 151 8.02 16.89 -25.99
C VAL A 151 7.37 16.50 -24.66
N SER A 152 8.04 16.75 -23.53
CA SER A 152 7.44 16.51 -22.20
C SER A 152 6.11 17.25 -22.03
N ALA A 153 6.03 18.52 -22.46
CA ALA A 153 4.80 19.31 -22.39
C ALA A 153 3.71 18.76 -23.32
N GLN A 154 4.05 18.32 -24.53
CA GLN A 154 3.08 17.73 -25.47
C GLN A 154 2.54 16.37 -24.97
N VAL A 155 3.41 15.53 -24.39
CA VAL A 155 2.98 14.27 -23.78
C VAL A 155 2.06 14.54 -22.60
N LEU A 156 2.42 15.45 -21.69
CA LEU A 156 1.59 15.81 -20.55
C LEU A 156 0.23 16.38 -20.98
N LYS A 157 0.21 17.22 -22.03
CA LYS A 157 -1.02 17.74 -22.63
C LYS A 157 -1.89 16.62 -23.19
N THR A 158 -1.29 15.61 -23.83
CA THR A 158 -2.01 14.47 -24.40
C THR A 158 -2.64 13.60 -23.31
N LEU A 159 -1.89 13.31 -22.23
CA LEU A 159 -2.39 12.54 -21.09
C LEU A 159 -3.58 13.23 -20.41
N ASN A 160 -3.54 14.55 -20.27
CA ASN A 160 -4.63 15.33 -19.68
C ASN A 160 -5.78 15.66 -20.66
N ASN A 161 -5.67 15.32 -21.95
CA ASN A 161 -6.75 15.57 -22.91
C ASN A 161 -7.90 14.56 -22.78
N ASP A 162 -7.59 13.31 -22.39
CA ASP A 162 -8.57 12.29 -22.03
C ASP A 162 -8.05 11.47 -20.83
N PRO A 163 -8.09 12.05 -19.62
CA PRO A 163 -7.41 11.47 -18.47
C PRO A 163 -8.10 10.20 -17.95
N LEU A 164 -9.41 10.04 -18.19
CA LEU A 164 -10.13 8.83 -17.78
C LEU A 164 -9.83 7.64 -18.70
N LEU A 165 -9.55 7.87 -19.99
CA LEU A 165 -9.06 6.81 -20.87
C LEU A 165 -7.74 6.25 -20.36
N VAL A 166 -6.78 7.12 -20.05
CA VAL A 166 -5.47 6.71 -19.50
C VAL A 166 -5.66 5.97 -18.18
N TRP A 167 -6.50 6.49 -17.28
CA TRP A 167 -6.80 5.85 -16.01
C TRP A 167 -7.39 4.44 -16.16
N ASN A 168 -8.30 4.24 -17.11
CA ASN A 168 -8.95 2.95 -17.32
C ASN A 168 -7.98 1.87 -17.84
N GLU A 169 -6.94 2.26 -18.58
CA GLU A 169 -5.85 1.35 -18.97
C GLU A 169 -4.94 1.04 -17.77
N GLU A 170 -4.57 2.06 -16.99
CA GLU A 170 -3.67 1.95 -15.83
C GLU A 170 -4.29 1.14 -14.67
N LYS A 171 -5.57 1.34 -14.36
CA LYS A 171 -6.23 0.74 -13.19
C LYS A 171 -6.25 -0.79 -13.20
N SER A 172 -6.08 -1.41 -14.38
CA SER A 172 -5.93 -2.86 -14.52
C SER A 172 -4.76 -3.41 -13.68
N GLY A 173 -3.70 -2.61 -13.49
CA GLY A 173 -2.52 -2.94 -12.69
C GLY A 173 -2.72 -2.87 -11.17
N LEU A 174 -3.88 -2.41 -10.69
CA LEU A 174 -4.19 -2.33 -9.26
C LEU A 174 -4.69 -3.65 -8.66
N ASN A 175 -4.84 -4.71 -9.46
CA ASN A 175 -5.30 -6.02 -8.99
C ASN A 175 -4.13 -7.01 -8.92
N ALA A 176 -4.14 -7.90 -7.92
CA ALA A 176 -3.14 -8.97 -7.78
C ALA A 176 -3.73 -10.33 -7.37
#